data_AF-A0A7Y4SUA8-F1
#
_entry.id   AF-A0A7Y4SUA8-F1
#
_cell.length_a   1.000
_cell.length_b   1.000
_cell.length_c   1.000
_cell.angle_alpha   90.00
_cell.angle_beta   90.00
_cell.angle_gamma   90.00
#
_symmetry.space_group_name_H-M   'P 1'
#
loop_
_entity.id
_entity.type
_entity.pdbx_description
1 polymer ?
#
loop_
_entity_poly.entity_id
_entity_poly.type
_entity_poly.pdbx_seq_one_letter_code
_entity_poly.pdbx_strand_id
1 'polypeptide(L)'
;MLTTETLALGAFSCLVACATPRPEARAYAAIQTTAPQDAREPLEEPATKWTQAELEKVSREIMADIERLRGEKFLRPVAVKVSTKAELLDYIKLREAKTETPEKRAADELIAKMLGVVPHDMDLRARTYALLESQVGGFYDPDSDSFSLMDKLPVPLTKITLAHELDHALDDQLFGIDATLERVGPDSDATMAFQAVVEGAGTAVMTQWMVEAMTSGKGGIDMSALSEKQVNELASMAGAPDWLWKPMMAVYSGGAAFLARTTSLIAAASKPLDGAAVRTAFERPPRSTEQVLHPDKYWKEGEIDEPRRITFDTAGLDDGWKVLREDTLGELALGIITTPPGARDNTDFSNPMSLMSLAFTNDISSGWGGDRIVLVGKDDARVLRWVTVWDSARVILAHEHD
;
A
#
# COMPACT_ATOMS: atom_id res chain seq x y z
N MET A 1 28.04 3.69 3.60
CA MET A 1 27.45 4.31 4.80
C MET A 1 26.63 5.48 4.32
N LEU A 2 25.33 5.29 4.10
CA LEU A 2 24.30 6.32 3.93
C LEU A 2 22.98 5.54 3.92
N THR A 3 22.10 5.84 4.87
CA THR A 3 20.86 5.14 5.19
C THR A 3 19.69 5.87 4.56
N THR A 4 18.93 5.18 3.72
CA THR A 4 17.68 5.66 3.14
C THR A 4 16.51 5.14 3.97
N GLU A 5 15.88 6.04 4.70
CA GLU A 5 14.97 5.71 5.79
C GLU A 5 13.53 6.10 5.44
N THR A 6 12.64 5.13 5.24
CA THR A 6 11.25 5.31 4.75
C THR A 6 10.25 4.52 5.58
N LEU A 7 9.21 5.23 6.05
CA LEU A 7 8.18 4.74 6.98
C LEU A 7 7.72 3.31 6.71
N ALA A 8 7.58 2.54 7.80
CA ALA A 8 7.21 1.13 7.86
C ALA A 8 5.84 0.74 7.25
N LEU A 9 5.14 1.64 6.56
CA LEU A 9 3.97 1.33 5.75
C LEU A 9 4.24 1.40 4.24
N GLY A 10 5.17 2.26 3.83
CA GLY A 10 5.53 2.43 2.43
C GLY A 10 6.36 1.27 1.88
N ALA A 11 7.40 0.86 2.63
CA ALA A 11 8.28 -0.24 2.22
C ALA A 11 7.57 -1.61 2.15
N PHE A 12 6.36 -1.71 2.70
CA PHE A 12 5.59 -2.94 2.80
C PHE A 12 4.51 -3.10 1.73
N SER A 13 4.21 -2.05 0.96
CA SER A 13 3.14 -2.09 -0.06
C SER A 13 3.54 -2.78 -1.36
N CYS A 14 4.78 -3.28 -1.54
CA CYS A 14 5.16 -4.08 -2.72
C CYS A 14 4.94 -5.59 -2.56
N LEU A 15 4.42 -6.04 -1.44
CA LEU A 15 4.41 -7.47 -1.13
C LEU A 15 2.99 -7.81 -0.69
N VAL A 16 2.54 -9.04 -0.96
CA VAL A 16 1.59 -9.80 -0.13
C VAL A 16 0.14 -9.96 -0.71
N ALA A 17 -0.12 -11.05 -1.49
CA ALA A 17 -1.46 -11.62 -1.83
C ALA A 17 -1.59 -13.18 -1.70
N CYS A 18 -2.30 -13.70 -0.66
CA CYS A 18 -3.01 -15.00 -0.45
C CYS A 18 -2.42 -16.29 0.27
N ALA A 19 -2.95 -16.63 1.49
CA ALA A 19 -3.43 -17.96 2.02
C ALA A 19 -2.92 -18.56 3.39
N THR A 20 -3.85 -19.24 4.08
CA THR A 20 -4.02 -19.76 5.49
C THR A 20 -3.31 -21.10 5.86
N PRO A 21 -3.32 -21.65 7.14
CA PRO A 21 -4.22 -21.42 8.31
C PRO A 21 -3.66 -21.33 9.77
N ARG A 22 -4.55 -20.81 10.67
CA ARG A 22 -4.76 -20.88 12.16
C ARG A 22 -3.59 -20.87 13.17
N PRO A 23 -3.81 -20.18 14.33
CA PRO A 23 -3.83 -20.92 15.59
C PRO A 23 -5.00 -20.55 16.53
N GLU A 24 -5.22 -21.44 17.50
CA GLU A 24 -6.24 -21.43 18.54
C GLU A 24 -6.09 -20.25 19.52
N ALA A 25 -7.21 -19.66 19.95
CA ALA A 25 -7.27 -18.90 21.19
C ALA A 25 -8.62 -19.10 21.90
N ARG A 26 -8.53 -19.34 23.21
CA ARG A 26 -9.61 -19.66 24.14
C ARG A 26 -10.54 -18.48 24.41
N ALA A 27 -11.84 -18.81 24.37
CA ALA A 27 -12.97 -18.36 25.20
C ALA A 27 -12.94 -17.00 25.93
N TYR A 28 -13.89 -16.13 25.56
CA TYR A 28 -14.79 -15.45 26.49
C TYR A 28 -16.24 -15.55 25.99
N ALA A 29 -17.19 -15.40 26.93
CA ALA A 29 -18.47 -16.10 26.99
C ALA A 29 -19.63 -15.63 26.08
N ALA A 30 -20.36 -16.64 25.60
CA ALA A 30 -21.82 -16.82 25.50
C ALA A 30 -22.73 -15.67 25.02
N ILE A 31 -23.22 -15.82 23.79
CA ILE A 31 -24.63 -15.55 23.43
C ILE A 31 -25.15 -16.77 22.67
N GLN A 32 -26.17 -17.43 23.22
CA GLN A 32 -26.83 -18.58 22.61
C GLN A 32 -27.81 -18.13 21.53
N THR A 33 -27.59 -18.55 20.29
CA THR A 33 -28.63 -18.62 19.25
C THR A 33 -28.50 -19.95 18.52
N THR A 34 -29.53 -20.77 18.60
CA THR A 34 -29.62 -22.10 17.97
C THR A 34 -29.76 -22.00 16.46
N ALA A 35 -28.83 -22.61 15.70
CA ALA A 35 -28.95 -22.83 14.26
C ALA A 35 -29.01 -24.35 13.95
N PRO A 36 -29.80 -24.81 12.96
CA PRO A 36 -29.75 -26.19 12.50
C PRO A 36 -28.45 -26.48 11.75
N GLN A 37 -27.85 -27.63 12.03
CA GLN A 37 -26.65 -28.14 11.36
C GLN A 37 -26.97 -28.56 9.92
N ASP A 38 -26.31 -27.94 8.95
CA ASP A 38 -25.91 -28.61 7.72
C ASP A 38 -24.58 -27.98 7.24
N ALA A 39 -23.49 -28.37 7.92
CA ALA A 39 -22.14 -28.00 7.54
C ALA A 39 -21.65 -29.02 6.51
N ARG A 40 -21.70 -28.66 5.23
CA ARG A 40 -20.84 -29.29 4.23
C ARG A 40 -19.42 -28.82 4.48
N GLU A 41 -18.50 -29.76 4.70
CA GLU A 41 -17.07 -29.48 4.77
C GLU A 41 -16.62 -28.74 3.49
N PRO A 42 -15.84 -27.66 3.59
CA PRO A 42 -15.22 -27.04 2.42
C PRO A 42 -14.29 -28.07 1.77
N LEU A 43 -14.52 -28.36 0.49
CA LEU A 43 -13.61 -29.18 -0.31
C LEU A 43 -12.31 -28.39 -0.50
N GLU A 44 -11.22 -28.81 0.15
CA GLU A 44 -9.89 -28.30 -0.15
C GLU A 44 -9.52 -28.70 -1.59
N GLU A 45 -9.57 -27.75 -2.52
CA GLU A 45 -8.99 -27.97 -3.86
C GLU A 45 -7.47 -28.18 -3.73
N PRO A 46 -6.88 -29.15 -4.44
CA PRO A 46 -5.45 -29.39 -4.37
C PRO A 46 -4.69 -28.21 -5.00
N ALA A 47 -4.08 -27.38 -4.14
CA ALA A 47 -3.14 -26.34 -4.56
C ALA A 47 -2.07 -26.96 -5.48
N THR A 48 -2.03 -26.54 -6.73
CA THR A 48 -1.07 -27.06 -7.70
C THR A 48 0.31 -26.56 -7.33
N LYS A 49 1.24 -27.46 -6.99
CA LYS A 49 2.64 -27.10 -6.76
C LYS A 49 3.29 -26.77 -8.11
N TRP A 50 3.64 -25.51 -8.32
CA TRP A 50 4.44 -25.10 -9.48
C TRP A 50 5.84 -25.73 -9.43
N THR A 51 6.27 -26.37 -10.52
CA THR A 51 7.69 -26.64 -10.70
C THR A 51 8.41 -25.37 -11.13
N GLN A 52 9.70 -25.27 -10.81
CA GLN A 52 10.54 -24.14 -11.24
C GLN A 52 10.49 -23.91 -12.77
N ALA A 53 10.52 -24.98 -13.57
CA ALA A 53 10.46 -24.90 -15.03
C ALA A 53 9.11 -24.39 -15.56
N GLU A 54 8.00 -24.78 -14.93
CA GLU A 54 6.66 -24.25 -15.27
C GLU A 54 6.56 -22.78 -14.92
N LEU A 55 7.07 -22.38 -13.76
CA LEU A 55 7.06 -21.00 -13.29
C LEU A 55 7.90 -20.10 -14.21
N GLU A 56 9.11 -20.52 -14.60
CA GLU A 56 9.94 -19.79 -15.56
C GLU A 56 9.28 -19.67 -16.93
N LYS A 57 8.61 -20.72 -17.40
CA LYS A 57 7.90 -20.71 -18.68
C LYS A 57 6.77 -19.69 -18.66
N VAL A 58 5.88 -19.76 -17.66
CA VAL A 58 4.73 -18.85 -17.57
C VAL A 58 5.19 -17.41 -17.33
N SER A 59 6.29 -17.21 -16.60
CA SER A 59 6.86 -15.87 -16.40
C SER A 59 7.33 -15.26 -17.71
N ARG A 60 7.98 -16.02 -18.60
CA ARG A 60 8.35 -15.52 -19.93
C ARG A 60 7.15 -15.13 -20.79
N GLU A 61 6.05 -15.89 -20.70
CA GLU A 61 4.80 -15.57 -21.40
C GLU A 61 4.21 -14.25 -20.88
N ILE A 62 4.13 -14.09 -19.56
CA ILE A 62 3.61 -12.88 -18.90
C ILE A 62 4.52 -11.67 -19.16
N MET A 63 5.85 -11.82 -19.12
CA MET A 63 6.76 -10.73 -19.48
C MET A 63 6.48 -10.19 -20.88
N ALA A 64 6.23 -11.07 -21.86
CA ALA A 64 5.88 -10.63 -23.22
C ALA A 64 4.53 -9.88 -23.28
N ASP A 65 3.56 -10.26 -22.44
CA ASP A 65 2.30 -9.52 -22.28
C ASP A 65 2.53 -8.15 -21.64
N ILE A 66 3.33 -8.07 -20.57
CA ILE A 66 3.69 -6.81 -19.91
C ILE A 66 4.36 -5.86 -20.88
N GLU A 67 5.36 -6.32 -21.65
CA GLU A 67 6.03 -5.49 -22.66
C GLU A 67 5.06 -4.90 -23.68
N ARG A 68 4.02 -5.66 -24.05
CA ARG A 68 2.97 -5.17 -24.96
C ARG A 68 2.04 -4.17 -24.27
N LEU A 69 1.61 -4.45 -23.04
CA LEU A 69 0.71 -3.57 -22.27
C LEU A 69 1.39 -2.24 -21.92
N ARG A 70 2.68 -2.28 -21.57
CA ARG A 70 3.50 -1.13 -21.20
C ARG A 70 4.04 -0.36 -22.40
N GLY A 71 4.24 -1.05 -23.54
CA GLY A 71 4.96 -0.49 -24.69
C GLY A 71 6.46 -0.33 -24.48
N GLU A 72 7.01 -0.96 -23.43
CA GLU A 72 8.42 -0.92 -23.03
C GLU A 72 9.00 -2.34 -23.02
N LYS A 73 10.33 -2.46 -22.99
CA LYS A 73 11.03 -3.76 -23.01
C LYS A 73 11.81 -4.00 -21.73
N PHE A 74 11.84 -5.25 -21.26
CA PHE A 74 12.80 -5.63 -20.23
C PHE A 74 14.21 -5.48 -20.78
N LEU A 75 15.08 -4.83 -20.01
CA LEU A 75 16.48 -4.59 -20.39
C LEU A 75 17.34 -5.82 -20.15
N ARG A 76 16.96 -6.67 -19.19
CA ARG A 76 17.64 -7.91 -18.82
C ARG A 76 16.64 -8.97 -18.34
N PRO A 77 17.00 -10.27 -18.41
CA PRO A 77 16.14 -11.34 -17.89
C PRO A 77 15.89 -11.17 -16.38
N VAL A 78 14.65 -11.38 -15.96
CA VAL A 78 14.25 -11.38 -14.54
C VAL A 78 14.30 -12.80 -14.00
N ALA A 79 15.01 -13.02 -12.89
CA ALA A 79 15.06 -14.33 -12.26
C ALA A 79 13.77 -14.57 -11.46
N VAL A 80 13.14 -15.72 -11.68
CA VAL A 80 11.92 -16.10 -10.96
C VAL A 80 12.18 -17.34 -10.13
N LYS A 81 11.79 -17.35 -8.85
CA LYS A 81 11.98 -18.45 -7.91
C LYS A 81 10.68 -18.74 -7.16
N VAL A 82 10.51 -20.00 -6.77
CA VAL A 82 9.49 -20.38 -5.78
C VAL A 82 10.04 -20.06 -4.39
N SER A 83 9.21 -19.50 -3.51
CA SER A 83 9.58 -19.19 -2.12
C SER A 83 8.45 -19.54 -1.16
N THR A 84 8.80 -19.75 0.09
CA THR A 84 7.86 -20.06 1.17
C THR A 84 7.40 -18.79 1.88
N LYS A 85 6.28 -18.88 2.60
CA LYS A 85 5.78 -17.79 3.47
C LYS A 85 6.83 -17.34 4.49
N ALA A 86 7.57 -18.28 5.06
CA ALA A 86 8.60 -17.98 6.05
C ALA A 86 9.75 -17.17 5.43
N GLU A 87 10.22 -17.57 4.25
CA GLU A 87 11.27 -16.84 3.52
C GLU A 87 10.83 -15.43 3.14
N LEU A 88 9.57 -15.24 2.75
CA LEU A 88 9.02 -13.90 2.53
C LEU A 88 9.04 -13.06 3.81
N LEU A 89 8.55 -13.59 4.94
CA LEU A 89 8.51 -12.83 6.18
C LEU A 89 9.91 -12.44 6.67
N ASP A 90 10.89 -13.31 6.46
CA ASP A 90 12.28 -13.03 6.79
C ASP A 90 12.86 -11.96 5.85
N TYR A 91 12.52 -12.00 4.56
CA TYR A 91 12.88 -10.95 3.61
C TYR A 91 12.26 -9.59 3.98
N ILE A 92 10.96 -9.56 4.30
CA ILE A 92 10.26 -8.35 4.75
C ILE A 92 10.97 -7.75 5.97
N LYS A 93 11.29 -8.56 6.98
CA LYS A 93 12.01 -8.11 8.18
C LYS A 93 13.41 -7.60 7.85
N LEU A 94 14.09 -8.23 6.90
CA LEU A 94 15.41 -7.79 6.43
C LEU A 94 15.32 -6.42 5.74
N ARG A 95 14.33 -6.20 4.89
CA ARG A 95 14.12 -4.93 4.19
C ARG A 95 13.68 -3.82 5.15
N GLU A 96 12.78 -4.11 6.10
CA GLU A 96 12.44 -3.20 7.20
C GLU A 96 13.71 -2.80 7.95
N ALA A 97 14.53 -3.76 8.37
CA ALA A 97 15.76 -3.47 9.12
C ALA A 97 16.81 -2.65 8.35
N LYS A 98 16.79 -2.67 7.01
CA LYS A 98 17.67 -1.85 6.15
C LYS A 98 17.18 -0.41 6.02
N THR A 99 15.86 -0.19 6.13
CA THR A 99 15.19 1.08 5.81
C THR A 99 14.59 1.77 7.03
N GLU A 100 14.54 1.11 8.19
CA GLU A 100 13.86 1.62 9.37
C GLU A 100 14.64 1.31 10.66
N THR A 101 15.05 2.36 11.38
CA THR A 101 15.72 2.21 12.68
C THR A 101 14.70 1.90 13.78
N PRO A 102 15.08 1.15 14.84
CA PRO A 102 14.20 0.93 15.99
C PRO A 102 13.66 2.21 16.62
N GLU A 103 14.48 3.26 16.68
CA GLU A 103 14.14 4.56 17.24
C GLU A 103 13.07 5.27 16.40
N LYS A 104 13.23 5.27 15.07
CA LYS A 104 12.24 5.84 14.15
C LYS A 104 10.91 5.11 14.24
N ARG A 105 10.92 3.77 14.21
CA ARG A 105 9.71 2.95 14.37
C ARG A 105 8.98 3.24 15.68
N ALA A 106 9.71 3.35 16.79
CA ALA A 106 9.12 3.69 18.08
C ALA A 106 8.51 5.10 18.10
N ALA A 107 9.16 6.06 17.42
CA ALA A 107 8.64 7.42 17.29
C ALA A 107 7.38 7.48 16.41
N ASP A 108 7.36 6.80 15.27
CA ASP A 108 6.20 6.75 14.37
C ASP A 108 4.99 6.05 15.02
N GLU A 109 5.21 4.96 15.76
CA GLU A 109 4.16 4.31 16.56
C GLU A 109 3.61 5.26 17.64
N LEU A 110 4.49 5.99 18.33
CA LEU A 110 4.08 6.97 19.33
C LEU A 110 3.28 8.11 18.70
N ILE A 111 3.66 8.59 17.52
CA ILE A 111 2.90 9.60 16.76
C ILE A 111 1.49 9.09 16.46
N ALA A 112 1.36 7.87 15.92
CA ALA A 112 0.05 7.26 15.62
C ALA A 112 -0.83 7.15 16.88
N LYS A 113 -0.25 6.78 18.02
CA LYS A 113 -0.94 6.74 19.32
C LYS A 113 -1.37 8.13 19.80
N MET A 114 -0.48 9.13 19.72
CA MET A 114 -0.78 10.51 20.13
C MET A 114 -1.82 11.19 19.25
N LEU A 115 -1.90 10.83 17.97
CA LEU A 115 -2.94 11.28 17.03
C LEU A 115 -4.27 10.55 17.23
N GLY A 116 -4.31 9.50 18.06
CA GLY A 116 -5.52 8.73 18.33
C GLY A 116 -6.04 7.96 17.11
N VAL A 117 -5.17 7.65 16.15
CA VAL A 117 -5.52 6.82 14.98
C VAL A 117 -5.36 5.33 15.24
N VAL A 118 -4.71 4.97 16.35
CA VAL A 118 -4.62 3.60 16.87
C VAL A 118 -4.79 3.60 18.40
N PRO A 119 -5.24 2.50 19.02
CA PRO A 119 -5.31 2.35 20.47
C PRO A 119 -3.93 2.52 21.15
N HIS A 120 -3.93 3.12 22.35
CA HIS A 120 -2.70 3.44 23.08
C HIS A 120 -1.90 2.18 23.50
N ASP A 121 -2.58 1.07 23.76
CA ASP A 121 -2.01 -0.22 24.18
C ASP A 121 -1.72 -1.17 23.01
N MET A 122 -1.99 -0.75 21.77
CA MET A 122 -1.71 -1.55 20.58
C MET A 122 -0.19 -1.67 20.35
N ASP A 123 0.28 -2.90 20.09
CA ASP A 123 1.58 -3.14 19.45
C ASP A 123 1.41 -2.97 17.94
N LEU A 124 1.77 -1.79 17.44
CA LEU A 124 1.50 -1.42 16.04
C LEU A 124 2.29 -2.31 15.07
N ARG A 125 3.54 -2.64 15.43
CA ARG A 125 4.40 -3.49 14.62
C ARG A 125 3.84 -4.90 14.53
N ALA A 126 3.48 -5.52 15.65
CA ALA A 126 2.88 -6.85 15.65
C ALA A 126 1.57 -6.89 14.85
N ARG A 127 0.74 -5.84 14.94
CA ARG A 127 -0.48 -5.72 14.13
C ARG A 127 -0.21 -5.57 12.64
N THR A 128 0.80 -4.78 12.27
CA THR A 128 1.24 -4.63 10.88
C THR A 128 1.71 -5.97 10.32
N TYR A 129 2.56 -6.69 11.05
CA TYR A 129 2.99 -8.04 10.65
C TYR A 129 1.84 -9.03 10.56
N ALA A 130 0.88 -9.01 11.49
CA ALA A 130 -0.28 -9.89 11.42
C ALA A 130 -1.16 -9.60 10.19
N LEU A 131 -1.34 -8.32 9.84
CA LEU A 131 -2.05 -7.90 8.62
C LEU A 131 -1.30 -8.38 7.38
N LEU A 132 0.00 -8.15 7.30
CA LEU A 132 0.80 -8.62 6.17
C LEU A 132 0.75 -10.14 6.08
N GLU A 133 0.96 -10.86 7.18
CA GLU A 133 0.86 -12.31 7.22
C GLU A 133 -0.50 -12.85 6.73
N SER A 134 -1.60 -12.12 6.96
CA SER A 134 -2.93 -12.52 6.46
C SER A 134 -3.10 -12.28 4.97
N GLN A 135 -2.40 -11.27 4.44
CA GLN A 135 -2.47 -10.90 3.04
C GLN A 135 -1.50 -11.75 2.16
N VAL A 136 -0.50 -12.51 2.63
CA VAL A 136 0.68 -12.99 1.81
C VAL A 136 0.39 -13.97 0.69
N GLY A 137 1.01 -13.80 -0.50
CA GLY A 137 1.27 -14.92 -1.45
C GLY A 137 2.23 -14.74 -2.65
N GLY A 138 2.88 -13.58 -2.85
CA GLY A 138 4.05 -13.42 -3.73
C GLY A 138 4.75 -12.06 -3.54
N PHE A 139 5.99 -11.90 -4.04
CA PHE A 139 6.74 -10.62 -4.04
C PHE A 139 7.98 -10.57 -4.95
N TYR A 140 8.37 -9.37 -5.39
CA TYR A 140 9.65 -9.04 -6.05
C TYR A 140 10.65 -8.35 -5.10
N ASP A 141 11.93 -8.70 -5.24
CA ASP A 141 13.06 -8.12 -4.49
C ASP A 141 14.00 -7.30 -5.42
N PRO A 142 14.03 -5.96 -5.31
CA PRO A 142 14.92 -5.11 -6.10
C PRO A 142 16.42 -5.36 -5.86
N ASP A 143 16.83 -5.72 -4.64
CA ASP A 143 18.24 -5.94 -4.30
C ASP A 143 18.82 -7.15 -5.07
N SER A 144 17.98 -8.17 -5.27
CA SER A 144 18.38 -9.43 -5.91
C SER A 144 17.84 -9.61 -7.33
N ASP A 145 17.05 -8.65 -7.85
CA ASP A 145 16.35 -8.72 -9.14
C ASP A 145 15.62 -10.06 -9.31
N SER A 146 14.94 -10.49 -8.24
CA SER A 146 14.30 -11.79 -8.20
C SER A 146 12.89 -11.79 -7.63
N PHE A 147 12.03 -12.61 -8.25
CA PHE A 147 10.64 -12.82 -7.84
C PHE A 147 10.50 -14.11 -7.02
N SER A 148 9.59 -14.09 -6.05
CA SER A 148 9.33 -15.15 -5.08
C SER A 148 7.82 -15.41 -4.94
N LEU A 149 7.36 -16.59 -5.36
CA LEU A 149 5.94 -17.00 -5.30
C LEU A 149 5.70 -18.05 -4.21
N MET A 150 4.58 -17.95 -3.46
CA MET A 150 4.16 -19.04 -2.57
C MET A 150 3.83 -20.34 -3.30
N ASP A 151 4.24 -21.45 -2.70
CA ASP A 151 4.10 -22.83 -3.19
C ASP A 151 2.65 -23.34 -3.31
N LYS A 152 1.66 -22.59 -2.81
CA LYS A 152 0.25 -23.00 -2.71
C LYS A 152 -0.76 -22.01 -3.31
N LEU A 153 -0.33 -21.10 -4.16
CA LEU A 153 -1.29 -20.26 -4.90
C LEU A 153 -2.01 -21.08 -5.97
N PRO A 154 -3.36 -20.99 -6.05
CA PRO A 154 -4.10 -21.45 -7.22
C PRO A 154 -3.51 -20.83 -8.49
N VAL A 155 -3.43 -21.63 -9.55
CA VAL A 155 -2.81 -21.25 -10.84
C VAL A 155 -3.28 -19.87 -11.35
N PRO A 156 -4.57 -19.50 -11.26
CA PRO A 156 -5.01 -18.16 -11.64
C PRO A 156 -4.37 -17.02 -10.85
N LEU A 157 -4.35 -17.14 -9.51
CA LEU A 157 -3.76 -16.11 -8.64
C LEU A 157 -2.26 -16.00 -8.88
N THR A 158 -1.57 -17.11 -9.09
CA THR A 158 -0.15 -17.08 -9.45
C THR A 158 0.13 -16.20 -10.67
N LYS A 159 -0.64 -16.37 -11.74
CA LYS A 159 -0.41 -15.61 -12.97
C LYS A 159 -0.75 -14.13 -12.82
N ILE A 160 -1.82 -13.82 -12.07
CA ILE A 160 -2.20 -12.44 -11.73
C ILE A 160 -1.09 -11.77 -10.91
N THR A 161 -0.61 -12.43 -9.86
CA THR A 161 0.51 -11.95 -9.05
C THR A 161 1.78 -11.78 -9.89
N LEU A 162 2.11 -12.74 -10.76
CA LEU A 162 3.24 -12.60 -11.67
C LEU A 162 3.14 -11.36 -12.58
N ALA A 163 1.94 -11.02 -13.06
CA ALA A 163 1.73 -9.84 -13.89
C ALA A 163 2.04 -8.53 -13.14
N HIS A 164 1.66 -8.44 -11.86
CA HIS A 164 1.99 -7.30 -10.99
C HIS A 164 3.50 -7.22 -10.73
N GLU A 165 4.09 -8.34 -10.33
CA GLU A 165 5.44 -8.38 -9.77
C GLU A 165 6.52 -8.29 -10.84
N LEU A 166 6.27 -8.86 -12.02
CA LEU A 166 7.15 -8.66 -13.17
C LEU A 166 7.09 -7.23 -13.71
N ASP A 167 6.00 -6.48 -13.47
CA ASP A 167 5.93 -5.06 -13.81
C ASP A 167 6.83 -4.23 -12.90
N HIS A 168 6.89 -4.55 -11.59
CA HIS A 168 7.89 -3.95 -10.70
C HIS A 168 9.32 -4.21 -11.18
N ALA A 169 9.62 -5.41 -11.67
CA ALA A 169 10.93 -5.72 -12.23
C ALA A 169 11.22 -4.89 -13.50
N LEU A 170 10.21 -4.63 -14.34
CA LEU A 170 10.35 -3.74 -15.49
C LEU A 170 10.61 -2.29 -15.03
N ASP A 171 9.83 -1.78 -14.09
CA ASP A 171 9.97 -0.43 -13.55
C ASP A 171 11.35 -0.21 -12.92
N ASP A 172 11.84 -1.18 -12.15
CA ASP A 172 13.15 -1.10 -11.54
C ASP A 172 14.27 -1.08 -12.60
N GLN A 173 14.18 -1.92 -13.63
CA GLN A 173 15.16 -1.91 -14.72
C GLN A 173 15.17 -0.58 -15.49
N LEU A 174 14.01 0.05 -15.69
CA LEU A 174 13.88 1.29 -16.46
C LEU A 174 14.22 2.54 -15.65
N PHE A 175 13.85 2.58 -14.37
CA PHE A 175 13.82 3.81 -13.58
C PHE A 175 14.62 3.73 -12.27
N GLY A 176 14.96 2.53 -11.80
CA GLY A 176 15.65 2.29 -10.52
C GLY A 176 14.79 2.75 -9.34
N ILE A 177 14.01 1.84 -8.76
CA ILE A 177 13.01 2.19 -7.73
C ILE A 177 13.71 2.70 -6.47
N ASP A 178 14.70 1.97 -5.96
CA ASP A 178 15.40 2.34 -4.71
C ASP A 178 16.18 3.67 -4.86
N ALA A 179 16.81 3.89 -6.02
CA ALA A 179 17.51 5.14 -6.31
C ALA A 179 16.53 6.33 -6.42
N THR A 180 15.32 6.10 -6.92
CA THR A 180 14.29 7.14 -6.98
C THR A 180 13.70 7.42 -5.60
N LEU A 181 13.46 6.39 -4.77
CA LEU A 181 13.08 6.57 -3.36
C LEU A 181 14.10 7.40 -2.59
N GLU A 182 15.39 7.14 -2.77
CA GLU A 182 16.47 7.94 -2.17
C GLU A 182 16.38 9.42 -2.58
N ARG A 183 16.08 9.69 -3.86
CA ARG A 183 15.94 11.04 -4.40
C ARG A 183 14.69 11.77 -3.89
N VAL A 184 13.59 11.05 -3.67
CA VAL A 184 12.34 11.60 -3.11
C VAL A 184 12.56 12.09 -1.67
N GLY A 185 13.40 11.39 -0.91
CA GLY A 185 13.79 11.77 0.44
C GLY A 185 12.97 11.08 1.54
N PRO A 186 13.16 11.49 2.81
CA PRO A 186 12.71 10.73 3.98
C PRO A 186 11.28 11.08 4.47
N ASP A 187 10.65 12.10 3.86
CA ASP A 187 9.32 12.55 4.24
C ASP A 187 8.28 11.56 3.73
N SER A 188 7.44 11.03 4.62
CA SER A 188 6.59 9.88 4.27
C SER A 188 5.49 10.18 3.27
N ASP A 189 4.93 11.39 3.27
CA ASP A 189 3.95 11.79 2.24
C ASP A 189 4.53 11.69 0.83
N ALA A 190 5.73 12.23 0.61
CA ALA A 190 6.39 12.20 -0.68
C ALA A 190 6.78 10.77 -1.08
N THR A 191 7.28 9.97 -0.13
CA THR A 191 7.57 8.57 -0.40
C THR A 191 6.33 7.77 -0.77
N MET A 192 5.23 7.97 -0.05
CA MET A 192 3.95 7.31 -0.29
C MET A 192 3.36 7.73 -1.64
N ALA A 193 3.52 8.99 -2.03
CA ALA A 193 3.14 9.47 -3.35
C ALA A 193 3.91 8.75 -4.46
N PHE A 194 5.24 8.59 -4.31
CA PHE A 194 6.02 7.83 -5.29
C PHE A 194 5.65 6.33 -5.29
N GLN A 195 5.40 5.74 -4.13
CA GLN A 195 4.92 4.35 -4.04
C GLN A 195 3.58 4.16 -4.73
N ALA A 196 2.69 5.15 -4.73
CA ALA A 196 1.48 5.11 -5.52
C ALA A 196 1.74 5.05 -7.04
N VAL A 197 2.87 5.59 -7.53
CA VAL A 197 3.28 5.40 -8.93
C VAL A 197 3.69 3.95 -9.17
N VAL A 198 4.53 3.40 -8.30
CA VAL A 198 5.07 2.03 -8.40
C VAL A 198 3.95 0.99 -8.31
N GLU A 199 3.13 1.04 -7.25
CA GLU A 199 2.02 0.12 -7.05
C GLU A 199 0.88 0.36 -8.01
N GLY A 200 0.64 1.61 -8.40
CA GLY A 200 -0.36 1.97 -9.38
C GLY A 200 -0.07 1.38 -10.76
N ALA A 201 1.20 1.38 -11.19
CA ALA A 201 1.63 0.79 -12.46
C ALA A 201 1.41 -0.73 -12.46
N GLY A 202 1.91 -1.42 -11.43
CA GLY A 202 1.71 -2.85 -11.24
C GLY A 202 0.23 -3.23 -11.18
N THR A 203 -0.57 -2.47 -10.43
CA THR A 203 -2.03 -2.67 -10.31
C THR A 203 -2.73 -2.52 -11.64
N ALA A 204 -2.37 -1.51 -12.44
CA ALA A 204 -2.98 -1.26 -13.74
C ALA A 204 -2.62 -2.35 -14.76
N VAL A 205 -1.34 -2.78 -14.80
CA VAL A 205 -0.89 -3.90 -15.66
C VAL A 205 -1.58 -5.20 -15.26
N MET A 206 -1.58 -5.53 -13.97
CA MET A 206 -2.26 -6.71 -13.42
C MET A 206 -3.74 -6.71 -13.81
N THR A 207 -4.43 -5.58 -13.64
CA THR A 207 -5.86 -5.45 -13.95
C THR A 207 -6.12 -5.66 -15.44
N GLN A 208 -5.33 -5.05 -16.32
CA GLN A 208 -5.50 -5.21 -17.77
C GLN A 208 -5.17 -6.61 -18.25
N TRP A 209 -4.09 -7.19 -17.74
CA TRP A 209 -3.74 -8.57 -18.01
C TRP A 209 -4.87 -9.52 -17.61
N MET A 210 -5.44 -9.33 -16.42
CA MET A 210 -6.60 -10.09 -15.94
C MET A 210 -7.82 -9.92 -16.85
N VAL A 211 -8.14 -8.69 -17.26
CA VAL A 211 -9.28 -8.40 -18.16
C VAL A 211 -9.09 -9.05 -19.53
N GLU A 212 -7.89 -8.98 -20.10
CA GLU A 212 -7.58 -9.65 -21.36
C GLU A 212 -7.64 -11.18 -21.24
N ALA A 213 -7.14 -11.73 -20.13
CA ALA A 213 -7.24 -13.16 -19.85
C ALA A 213 -8.71 -13.62 -19.79
N MET A 214 -9.58 -12.85 -19.11
CA MET A 214 -11.02 -13.12 -19.04
C MET A 214 -11.71 -13.05 -20.40
N THR A 215 -11.43 -12.01 -21.20
CA THR A 215 -12.16 -11.75 -22.46
C THR A 215 -11.69 -12.58 -23.63
N SER A 216 -10.41 -12.97 -23.65
CA SER A 216 -9.83 -13.75 -24.76
C SER A 216 -9.76 -15.25 -24.48
N GLY A 217 -10.02 -15.68 -23.25
CA GLY A 217 -9.79 -17.06 -22.79
C GLY A 217 -8.30 -17.42 -22.69
N LYS A 218 -7.38 -16.50 -23.03
CA LYS A 218 -5.95 -16.67 -22.78
C LYS A 218 -5.70 -16.70 -21.27
N GLY A 219 -4.74 -17.51 -20.82
CA GLY A 219 -4.43 -17.62 -19.40
C GLY A 219 -5.14 -18.77 -18.66
N GLY A 220 -6.26 -19.31 -19.20
CA GLY A 220 -6.92 -20.51 -18.66
C GLY A 220 -7.43 -20.34 -17.23
N ILE A 221 -7.94 -19.15 -16.91
CA ILE A 221 -8.37 -18.77 -15.56
C ILE A 221 -9.86 -19.08 -15.37
N ASP A 222 -10.19 -19.89 -14.38
CA ASP A 222 -11.55 -19.99 -13.84
C ASP A 222 -11.76 -18.88 -12.79
N MET A 223 -12.63 -17.94 -13.10
CA MET A 223 -12.92 -16.78 -12.25
C MET A 223 -13.81 -17.11 -11.05
N SER A 224 -14.53 -18.24 -11.07
CA SER A 224 -15.43 -18.60 -9.96
C SER A 224 -14.64 -18.86 -8.67
N ALA A 225 -13.52 -19.58 -8.78
CA ALA A 225 -12.58 -19.84 -7.68
C ALA A 225 -11.83 -18.59 -7.19
N LEU A 226 -11.68 -17.56 -8.03
CA LEU A 226 -11.02 -16.31 -7.67
C LEU A 226 -11.87 -15.44 -6.74
N SER A 227 -13.18 -15.38 -7.00
CA SER A 227 -14.08 -14.49 -6.27
C SER A 227 -14.17 -14.81 -4.78
N GLU A 228 -14.26 -16.10 -4.40
CA GLU A 228 -14.37 -16.52 -3.00
C GLU A 228 -13.07 -16.24 -2.23
N LYS A 229 -11.93 -16.50 -2.86
CA LYS A 229 -10.62 -16.34 -2.21
C LYS A 229 -10.25 -14.87 -2.00
N GLN A 230 -10.49 -14.00 -3.00
CA GLN A 230 -10.30 -12.55 -2.88
C GLN A 230 -11.18 -11.96 -1.77
N VAL A 231 -12.45 -12.37 -1.69
CA VAL A 231 -13.36 -11.92 -0.62
C VAL A 231 -12.83 -12.33 0.76
N ASN A 232 -12.31 -13.55 0.91
CA ASN A 232 -11.76 -14.02 2.18
C ASN A 232 -10.49 -13.25 2.62
N GLU A 233 -9.64 -12.84 1.67
CA GLU A 233 -8.45 -12.03 1.97
C GLU A 233 -8.80 -10.62 2.40
N LEU A 234 -9.69 -9.98 1.67
CA LEU A 234 -10.20 -8.65 2.03
C LEU A 234 -10.91 -8.71 3.39
N ALA A 235 -11.71 -9.75 3.63
CA ALA A 235 -12.35 -9.98 4.93
C ALA A 235 -11.33 -10.20 6.07
N SER A 236 -10.12 -10.70 5.78
CA SER A 236 -9.07 -10.84 6.79
C SER A 236 -8.50 -9.50 7.28
N MET A 237 -8.76 -8.42 6.56
CA MET A 237 -8.41 -7.05 6.96
C MET A 237 -9.44 -6.45 7.93
N ALA A 238 -10.59 -7.11 8.10
CA ALA A 238 -11.64 -6.64 9.01
C ALA A 238 -11.10 -6.50 10.44
N GLY A 239 -11.36 -5.34 11.05
CA GLY A 239 -10.88 -5.02 12.41
C GLY A 239 -9.42 -4.55 12.48
N ALA A 240 -8.69 -4.45 11.38
CA ALA A 240 -7.46 -3.68 11.33
C ALA A 240 -7.78 -2.17 11.30
N PRO A 241 -7.07 -1.33 12.04
CA PRO A 241 -7.25 0.11 11.98
C PRO A 241 -7.07 0.65 10.55
N ASP A 242 -7.87 1.63 10.17
CA ASP A 242 -7.78 2.40 8.92
C ASP A 242 -6.36 2.89 8.66
N TRP A 243 -5.64 3.28 9.72
CA TRP A 243 -4.24 3.70 9.69
C TRP A 243 -3.29 2.66 9.11
N LEU A 244 -3.61 1.37 9.21
CA LEU A 244 -2.78 0.28 8.70
C LEU A 244 -3.08 -0.04 7.23
N TRP A 245 -4.36 -0.20 6.89
CA TRP A 245 -4.71 -0.78 5.59
C TRP A 245 -5.09 0.24 4.52
N LYS A 246 -5.61 1.42 4.89
CA LYS A 246 -5.97 2.45 3.89
C LYS A 246 -4.76 2.97 3.12
N PRO A 247 -3.60 3.23 3.75
CA PRO A 247 -2.41 3.65 3.01
C PRO A 247 -1.96 2.64 1.96
N MET A 248 -2.00 1.34 2.29
CA MET A 248 -1.74 0.28 1.31
C MET A 248 -2.71 0.39 0.13
N MET A 249 -4.02 0.36 0.39
CA MET A 249 -5.02 0.42 -0.69
C MET A 249 -4.95 1.70 -1.54
N ALA A 250 -4.54 2.82 -0.93
CA ALA A 250 -4.34 4.09 -1.62
C ALA A 250 -3.20 4.03 -2.64
N VAL A 251 -2.06 3.39 -2.30
CA VAL A 251 -0.94 3.28 -3.26
C VAL A 251 -1.26 2.33 -4.42
N TYR A 252 -2.03 1.25 -4.20
CA TYR A 252 -2.48 0.37 -5.28
C TYR A 252 -3.55 1.03 -6.16
N SER A 253 -4.76 1.15 -5.62
CA SER A 253 -5.94 1.54 -6.40
C SER A 253 -5.97 3.05 -6.67
N GLY A 254 -5.58 3.87 -5.68
CA GLY A 254 -5.43 5.32 -5.85
C GLY A 254 -4.28 5.66 -6.80
N GLY A 255 -3.17 4.93 -6.72
CA GLY A 255 -2.05 5.03 -7.68
C GLY A 255 -2.45 4.72 -9.12
N ALA A 256 -3.18 3.63 -9.33
CA ALA A 256 -3.71 3.28 -10.66
C ALA A 256 -4.67 4.37 -11.19
N ALA A 257 -5.51 4.94 -10.32
CA ALA A 257 -6.41 6.03 -10.67
C ALA A 257 -5.64 7.32 -11.02
N PHE A 258 -4.58 7.63 -10.27
CA PHE A 258 -3.65 8.72 -10.57
C PHE A 258 -3.01 8.59 -11.96
N LEU A 259 -2.45 7.43 -12.29
CA LEU A 259 -1.86 7.16 -13.61
C LEU A 259 -2.91 7.22 -14.73
N ALA A 260 -4.14 6.79 -14.45
CA ALA A 260 -5.29 6.89 -15.34
C ALA A 260 -5.94 8.30 -15.38
N ARG A 261 -5.35 9.28 -14.69
CA ARG A 261 -5.78 10.68 -14.59
C ARG A 261 -7.26 10.80 -14.21
N THR A 262 -7.66 10.11 -13.14
CA THR A 262 -9.04 10.04 -12.66
C THR A 262 -9.07 9.84 -11.16
N THR A 263 -10.10 10.33 -10.48
CA THR A 263 -10.37 10.03 -9.07
C THR A 263 -11.26 8.79 -8.89
N SER A 264 -11.89 8.31 -9.95
CA SER A 264 -12.74 7.11 -9.92
C SER A 264 -11.92 5.84 -10.12
N LEU A 265 -11.89 4.96 -9.10
CA LEU A 265 -11.26 3.64 -9.15
C LEU A 265 -11.86 2.74 -10.24
N ILE A 266 -13.18 2.82 -10.44
CA ILE A 266 -13.88 2.06 -11.50
C ILE A 266 -13.45 2.52 -12.89
N ALA A 267 -13.36 3.85 -13.09
CA ALA A 267 -12.90 4.39 -14.36
C ALA A 267 -11.43 4.02 -14.61
N ALA A 268 -10.59 4.01 -13.57
CA ALA A 268 -9.20 3.60 -13.65
C ALA A 268 -9.07 2.14 -14.12
N ALA A 269 -9.81 1.22 -13.51
CA ALA A 269 -9.80 -0.20 -13.87
C ALA A 269 -10.29 -0.50 -15.29
N SER A 270 -11.06 0.42 -15.89
CA SER A 270 -11.61 0.28 -17.24
C SER A 270 -10.78 0.97 -18.32
N LYS A 271 -9.81 1.82 -17.93
CA LYS A 271 -8.97 2.55 -18.88
C LYS A 271 -7.72 1.72 -19.23
N PRO A 272 -7.32 1.68 -20.51
CA PRO A 272 -6.01 1.16 -20.90
C PRO A 272 -4.87 1.95 -20.25
N LEU A 273 -3.74 1.27 -20.02
CA LEU A 273 -2.59 1.86 -19.35
C LEU A 273 -1.89 2.78 -20.35
N ASP A 274 -1.67 4.02 -19.94
CA ASP A 274 -0.85 4.95 -20.71
C ASP A 274 0.60 4.82 -20.24
N GLY A 275 1.41 4.05 -20.99
CA GLY A 275 2.83 3.88 -20.69
C GLY A 275 3.61 5.21 -20.63
N ALA A 276 3.18 6.24 -21.37
CA ALA A 276 3.80 7.57 -21.30
C ALA A 276 3.47 8.29 -19.98
N ALA A 277 2.26 8.08 -19.43
CA ALA A 277 1.92 8.57 -18.09
C ALA A 277 2.78 7.88 -17.03
N VAL A 278 2.95 6.55 -17.10
CA VAL A 278 3.83 5.81 -16.17
C VAL A 278 5.25 6.37 -16.21
N ARG A 279 5.85 6.45 -17.40
CA ARG A 279 7.19 7.01 -17.60
C ARG A 279 7.30 8.42 -17.02
N THR A 280 6.33 9.29 -17.32
CA THR A 280 6.33 10.68 -16.82
C THR A 280 6.32 10.72 -15.29
N ALA A 281 5.51 9.88 -14.65
CA ALA A 281 5.40 9.80 -13.19
C ALA A 281 6.65 9.19 -12.53
N PHE A 282 7.38 8.29 -13.19
CA PHE A 282 8.68 7.81 -12.69
C PHE A 282 9.80 8.84 -12.85
N GLU A 283 9.86 9.51 -14.01
CA GLU A 283 10.88 10.53 -14.29
C GLU A 283 10.67 11.80 -13.48
N ARG A 284 9.41 12.12 -13.16
CA ARG A 284 9.01 13.25 -12.29
C ARG A 284 8.01 12.77 -11.23
N PRO A 285 8.46 12.11 -10.15
CA PRO A 285 7.57 11.62 -9.10
C PRO A 285 6.62 12.68 -8.54
N PRO A 286 5.37 12.33 -8.20
CA PRO A 286 4.54 13.19 -7.38
C PRO A 286 5.21 13.42 -6.01
N ARG A 287 5.01 14.61 -5.45
CA ARG A 287 5.64 15.09 -4.22
C ARG A 287 4.73 15.02 -3.00
N SER A 288 3.45 14.70 -3.19
CA SER A 288 2.47 14.56 -2.11
C SER A 288 1.38 13.57 -2.46
N THR A 289 0.77 12.95 -1.44
CA THR A 289 -0.42 12.12 -1.65
C THR A 289 -1.60 12.92 -2.17
N GLU A 290 -1.66 14.22 -1.91
CA GLU A 290 -2.66 15.10 -2.51
C GLU A 290 -2.62 15.09 -4.04
N GLN A 291 -1.42 15.13 -4.64
CA GLN A 291 -1.26 15.03 -6.09
C GLN A 291 -1.77 13.70 -6.65
N VAL A 292 -1.65 12.62 -5.86
CA VAL A 292 -2.15 11.29 -6.21
C VAL A 292 -3.68 11.25 -6.10
N LEU A 293 -4.21 11.78 -5.01
CA LEU A 293 -5.65 11.78 -4.70
C LEU A 293 -6.46 12.73 -5.59
N HIS A 294 -5.82 13.80 -6.07
CA HIS A 294 -6.38 14.79 -6.99
C HIS A 294 -5.50 14.91 -8.23
N PRO A 295 -5.63 14.00 -9.22
CA PRO A 295 -4.67 13.90 -10.32
C PRO A 295 -4.48 15.19 -11.13
N ASP A 296 -5.48 16.07 -11.17
CA ASP A 296 -5.38 17.38 -11.82
C ASP A 296 -4.28 18.27 -11.20
N LYS A 297 -3.98 18.12 -9.92
CA LYS A 297 -2.89 18.84 -9.22
C LYS A 297 -1.48 18.45 -9.69
N TYR A 298 -1.35 17.36 -10.43
CA TYR A 298 -0.09 16.90 -11.00
C TYR A 298 -0.10 16.90 -12.54
N TRP A 299 -1.21 16.48 -13.15
CA TRP A 299 -1.28 16.30 -14.60
C TRP A 299 -1.63 17.57 -15.37
N LYS A 300 -2.14 18.61 -14.69
CA LYS A 300 -2.46 19.88 -15.35
C LYS A 300 -1.17 20.63 -15.69
N GLU A 301 -0.89 20.72 -16.99
CA GLU A 301 0.33 21.34 -17.50
C GLU A 301 0.47 22.80 -17.01
N GLY A 302 1.65 23.13 -16.48
CA GLY A 302 1.96 24.46 -15.96
C GLY A 302 1.34 24.81 -14.60
N GLU A 303 0.57 23.90 -14.00
CA GLU A 303 -0.16 24.13 -12.75
C GLU A 303 0.07 23.00 -11.72
N ILE A 304 1.27 22.42 -11.71
CA ILE A 304 1.61 21.41 -10.71
C ILE A 304 1.62 22.06 -9.33
N ASP A 305 0.85 21.49 -8.42
CA ASP A 305 0.68 21.96 -7.06
C ASP A 305 1.85 21.48 -6.19
N GLU A 306 2.59 22.40 -5.59
CA GLU A 306 3.80 22.07 -4.83
C GLU A 306 3.53 22.13 -3.33
N PRO A 307 3.79 21.04 -2.56
CA PRO A 307 3.58 21.07 -1.13
C PRO A 307 4.49 22.12 -0.49
N ARG A 308 3.89 23.00 0.32
CA ARG A 308 4.59 24.10 0.98
C ARG A 308 5.44 23.53 2.11
N ARG A 309 6.75 23.79 2.03
CA ARG A 309 7.70 23.40 3.07
C ARG A 309 7.47 24.18 4.36
N ILE A 310 7.33 23.45 5.46
CA ILE A 310 7.26 24.00 6.83
C ILE A 310 8.47 23.49 7.60
N THR A 311 9.12 24.38 8.35
CA THR A 311 10.28 24.06 9.19
C THR A 311 10.02 24.47 10.63
N PHE A 312 10.45 23.65 11.58
CA PHE A 312 10.48 24.04 12.99
C PHE A 312 11.88 24.52 13.36
N ASP A 313 11.96 25.60 14.15
CA ASP A 313 13.20 25.96 14.82
C ASP A 313 13.38 25.04 16.03
N THR A 314 14.12 23.95 15.82
CA THR A 314 14.45 22.96 16.86
C THR A 314 15.79 23.24 17.53
N ALA A 315 16.53 24.26 17.07
CA ALA A 315 17.81 24.67 17.68
C ALA A 315 17.61 25.41 19.01
N GLY A 316 16.44 26.01 19.22
CA GLY A 316 16.06 26.70 20.45
C GLY A 316 15.44 25.81 21.54
N LEU A 317 15.49 24.48 21.41
CA LEU A 317 14.97 23.57 22.44
C LEU A 317 15.83 23.65 23.72
N ASP A 318 15.18 23.80 24.88
CA ASP A 318 15.85 23.83 26.19
C ASP A 318 16.68 22.56 26.46
N ASP A 319 17.68 22.67 27.33
CA ASP A 319 18.55 21.56 27.73
C ASP A 319 17.74 20.29 28.11
N GLY A 320 18.11 19.17 27.47
CA GLY A 320 17.50 17.85 27.68
C GLY A 320 16.36 17.51 26.71
N TRP A 321 15.82 18.47 25.96
CA TRP A 321 14.88 18.18 24.87
C TRP A 321 15.62 17.76 23.60
N LYS A 322 15.05 16.78 22.90
CA LYS A 322 15.58 16.28 21.62
C LYS A 322 14.45 16.07 20.63
N VAL A 323 14.74 16.33 19.37
CA VAL A 323 13.90 15.87 18.26
C VAL A 323 13.99 14.36 18.19
N LEU A 324 12.85 13.69 18.28
CA LEU A 324 12.72 12.24 18.12
C LEU A 324 12.30 11.88 16.70
N ARG A 325 11.45 12.71 16.08
CA ARG A 325 10.99 12.55 14.71
C ARG A 325 10.51 13.88 14.14
N GLU A 326 10.79 14.13 12.87
CA GLU A 326 10.12 15.15 12.07
C GLU A 326 9.64 14.52 10.78
N ASP A 327 8.42 14.83 10.33
CA ASP A 327 7.85 14.23 9.13
C ASP A 327 6.82 15.13 8.43
N THR A 328 6.42 14.74 7.23
CA THR A 328 5.29 15.29 6.48
C THR A 328 4.29 14.15 6.29
N LEU A 329 3.06 14.29 6.79
CA LEU A 329 2.08 13.20 6.81
C LEU A 329 1.19 13.17 5.56
N GLY A 330 0.89 14.34 5.00
CA GLY A 330 0.11 14.45 3.76
C GLY A 330 -1.40 14.42 3.92
N GLU A 331 -2.09 14.66 2.82
CA GLU A 331 -3.57 14.66 2.78
C GLU A 331 -4.15 13.29 3.14
N LEU A 332 -3.56 12.19 2.66
CA LEU A 332 -4.06 10.84 2.93
C LEU A 332 -4.14 10.56 4.44
N ALA A 333 -3.03 10.82 5.15
CA ALA A 333 -2.97 10.63 6.60
C ALA A 333 -3.92 11.59 7.32
N LEU A 334 -3.99 12.86 6.89
CA LEU A 334 -4.93 13.84 7.42
C LEU A 334 -6.38 13.41 7.22
N GLY A 335 -6.73 12.77 6.11
CA GLY A 335 -8.05 12.19 5.85
C GLY A 335 -8.42 11.12 6.87
N ILE A 336 -7.50 10.23 7.23
CA ILE A 336 -7.72 9.23 8.28
C ILE A 336 -7.87 9.91 9.65
N ILE A 337 -6.98 10.84 9.99
CA ILE A 337 -6.97 11.56 11.27
C ILE A 337 -8.24 12.40 11.46
N THR A 338 -8.78 12.99 10.40
CA THR A 338 -9.99 13.83 10.45
C THR A 338 -11.29 13.02 10.33
N THR A 339 -11.22 11.75 9.93
CA THR A 339 -12.38 10.85 9.98
C THR A 339 -12.82 10.67 11.43
N PRO A 340 -14.09 10.89 11.80
CA PRO A 340 -14.56 10.73 13.16
C PRO A 340 -14.30 9.31 13.69
N PRO A 341 -13.90 9.11 14.96
CA PRO A 341 -13.56 7.78 15.49
C PRO A 341 -14.66 6.73 15.30
N GLY A 342 -15.93 7.11 15.46
CA GLY A 342 -17.07 6.20 15.27
C GLY A 342 -17.35 5.84 13.80
N ALA A 343 -16.69 6.48 12.84
CA ALA A 343 -16.77 6.19 11.41
C ALA A 343 -15.52 5.47 10.88
N ARG A 344 -14.46 5.34 11.68
CA ARG A 344 -13.25 4.57 11.34
C ARG A 344 -13.50 3.07 11.51
N ASP A 345 -12.72 2.26 10.81
CA ASP A 345 -12.62 0.81 10.98
C ASP A 345 -13.93 0.04 10.70
N ASN A 346 -14.90 0.69 10.07
CA ASN A 346 -16.24 0.17 9.79
C ASN A 346 -16.43 -0.26 8.32
N THR A 347 -15.34 -0.39 7.55
CA THR A 347 -15.40 -0.85 6.16
C THR A 347 -15.91 -2.29 6.11
N ASP A 348 -17.03 -2.50 5.41
CA ASP A 348 -17.52 -3.85 5.13
C ASP A 348 -16.74 -4.46 3.96
N PHE A 349 -15.68 -5.20 4.27
CA PHE A 349 -14.86 -5.90 3.28
C PHE A 349 -15.58 -7.06 2.57
N SER A 350 -16.73 -7.52 3.10
CA SER A 350 -17.52 -8.56 2.44
C SER A 350 -18.42 -8.02 1.33
N ASN A 351 -18.60 -6.69 1.29
CA ASN A 351 -19.42 -6.01 0.30
C ASN A 351 -18.53 -5.39 -0.80
N PRO A 352 -18.57 -5.91 -2.04
CA PRO A 352 -17.77 -5.37 -3.14
C PRO A 352 -18.03 -3.88 -3.43
N MET A 353 -19.25 -3.38 -3.18
CA MET A 353 -19.57 -1.97 -3.37
C MET A 353 -18.87 -1.06 -2.35
N SER A 354 -18.62 -1.56 -1.14
CA SER A 354 -17.85 -0.86 -0.10
C SER A 354 -16.41 -0.62 -0.60
N LEU A 355 -15.81 -1.62 -1.23
CA LEU A 355 -14.45 -1.55 -1.76
C LEU A 355 -14.35 -0.61 -2.98
N MET A 356 -15.35 -0.64 -3.86
CA MET A 356 -15.41 0.27 -5.01
C MET A 356 -15.67 1.73 -4.63
N SER A 357 -16.15 1.99 -3.41
CA SER A 357 -16.44 3.33 -2.89
C SER A 357 -15.48 3.78 -1.79
N LEU A 358 -14.32 3.11 -1.66
CA LEU A 358 -13.27 3.53 -0.75
C LEU A 358 -12.86 4.98 -1.04
N ALA A 359 -12.92 5.80 0.01
CA ALA A 359 -12.42 7.15 0.01
C ALA A 359 -11.12 7.21 0.81
N PHE A 360 -10.10 7.82 0.20
CA PHE A 360 -8.78 8.02 0.78
C PHE A 360 -8.56 9.48 1.25
N THR A 361 -9.53 10.35 1.02
CA THR A 361 -9.59 11.74 1.53
C THR A 361 -11.02 12.07 1.95
N ASN A 362 -11.22 13.25 2.54
CA ASN A 362 -12.52 13.80 2.89
C ASN A 362 -12.53 15.33 2.77
N ASP A 363 -13.71 15.96 2.93
CA ASP A 363 -13.87 17.41 2.80
C ASP A 363 -13.00 18.23 3.77
N ILE A 364 -12.67 17.68 4.94
CA ILE A 364 -11.84 18.35 5.94
C ILE A 364 -10.37 18.35 5.52
N SER A 365 -9.89 17.26 4.92
CA SER A 365 -8.49 17.09 4.48
C SER A 365 -8.24 17.65 3.08
N SER A 366 -9.27 17.80 2.26
CA SER A 366 -9.18 18.36 0.90
C SER A 366 -8.68 19.81 0.90
N GLY A 367 -7.70 20.08 0.03
CA GLY A 367 -7.05 21.39 -0.06
C GLY A 367 -5.93 21.58 0.97
N TRP A 368 -5.44 20.48 1.54
CA TRP A 368 -4.12 20.42 2.18
C TRP A 368 -3.11 21.10 1.25
N GLY A 369 -2.17 21.88 1.79
CA GLY A 369 -1.16 22.56 0.97
C GLY A 369 0.25 22.30 1.48
N GLY A 370 0.42 21.35 2.40
CA GLY A 370 1.65 21.08 3.13
C GLY A 370 1.40 20.88 4.63
N ASP A 371 2.23 20.05 5.26
CA ASP A 371 2.29 19.95 6.71
C ASP A 371 3.70 19.65 7.22
N ARG A 372 3.88 19.78 8.53
CA ARG A 372 5.07 19.29 9.23
C ARG A 372 4.69 18.89 10.64
N ILE A 373 5.08 17.68 11.01
CA ILE A 373 4.98 17.17 12.36
C ILE A 373 6.36 17.09 12.99
N VAL A 374 6.48 17.46 14.27
CA VAL A 374 7.67 17.27 15.07
C VAL A 374 7.29 16.64 16.41
N LEU A 375 7.93 15.50 16.71
CA LEU A 375 7.90 14.86 18.00
C LEU A 375 9.21 15.20 18.73
N VAL A 376 9.09 15.84 19.89
CA VAL A 376 10.21 16.10 20.79
C VAL A 376 10.01 15.37 22.12
N GLY A 377 11.12 15.00 22.76
CA GLY A 377 11.09 14.33 24.05
C GLY A 377 12.19 14.79 25.01
N LYS A 378 11.89 14.68 26.31
CA LYS A 378 12.80 14.88 27.44
C LYS A 378 12.42 13.89 28.54
N ASP A 379 13.33 12.98 28.89
CA ASP A 379 13.04 11.86 29.80
C ASP A 379 11.79 11.08 29.35
N ASP A 380 10.71 11.08 30.14
CA ASP A 380 9.41 10.48 29.81
C ASP A 380 8.43 11.46 29.16
N ALA A 381 8.71 12.77 29.16
CA ALA A 381 7.84 13.78 28.56
C ALA A 381 7.90 13.73 27.04
N ARG A 382 6.75 13.84 26.38
CA ARG A 382 6.60 13.84 24.92
C ARG A 382 5.70 15.00 24.49
N VAL A 383 6.12 15.73 23.46
CA VAL A 383 5.33 16.80 22.85
C VAL A 383 5.29 16.57 21.35
N LEU A 384 4.08 16.50 20.81
CA LEU A 384 3.82 16.42 19.39
C LEU A 384 3.28 17.77 18.92
N ARG A 385 3.97 18.39 17.96
CA ARG A 385 3.49 19.60 17.31
C ARG A 385 3.29 19.32 15.83
N TRP A 386 2.09 19.60 15.34
CA TRP A 386 1.74 19.45 13.94
C TRP A 386 1.23 20.79 13.42
N VAL A 387 1.77 21.23 12.29
CA VAL A 387 1.34 22.45 11.59
C VAL A 387 0.94 22.06 10.19
N THR A 388 -0.28 22.42 9.80
CA THR A 388 -0.80 22.26 8.44
C THR A 388 -0.96 23.63 7.79
N VAL A 389 -0.81 23.68 6.47
CA VAL A 389 -1.19 24.83 5.64
C VAL A 389 -2.16 24.37 4.57
N TRP A 390 -2.96 25.31 4.06
CA TRP A 390 -4.05 25.04 3.13
C TRP A 390 -3.92 25.93 1.90
N ASP A 391 -4.35 25.45 0.75
CA ASP A 391 -4.30 26.19 -0.52
C ASP A 391 -5.20 27.41 -0.54
N SER A 392 -6.32 27.31 0.17
CA SER A 392 -7.31 28.37 0.26
C SER A 392 -7.80 28.51 1.69
N ALA A 393 -8.25 29.71 2.02
CA ALA A 393 -8.86 30.03 3.31
C ALA A 393 -10.28 29.45 3.44
N ARG A 394 -10.53 28.22 2.95
CA ARG A 394 -11.79 27.53 3.23
C ARG A 394 -11.96 27.49 4.74
N VAL A 395 -12.94 28.24 5.24
CA VAL A 395 -13.24 28.27 6.66
C VAL A 395 -13.80 26.89 6.99
N ILE A 396 -12.97 26.03 7.59
CA ILE A 396 -13.42 24.80 8.23
C ILE A 396 -14.23 25.26 9.46
N LEU A 397 -15.49 25.64 9.24
CA LEU A 397 -16.45 25.80 10.32
C LEU A 397 -16.78 24.38 10.79
N ALA A 398 -15.99 23.89 11.75
CA ALA A 398 -16.40 22.75 12.55
C ALA A 398 -17.75 23.12 13.18
N HIS A 399 -18.75 22.25 12.99
CA HIS A 399 -20.05 22.37 13.63
C HIS A 399 -19.86 22.54 15.15
N GLU A 400 -20.08 23.75 15.64
CA GLU A 400 -20.50 23.96 17.02
C GLU A 400 -21.87 23.29 17.14
N HIS A 401 -21.91 22.13 17.78
CA HIS A 401 -23.16 21.56 18.25
C HIS A 401 -23.57 22.32 19.51
N ASP A 402 -24.67 23.07 19.39
CA ASP A 402 -25.50 23.56 20.51
C ASP A 402 -26.04 22.43 21.39
#